data_AF-A0A7Z9WE56-F1
#
_entry.id   AF-A0A7Z9WE56-F1
#
_cell.length_a   1.000
_cell.length_b   1.000
_cell.length_c   1.000
_cell.angle_alpha   90.00
_cell.angle_beta   90.00
_cell.angle_gamma   90.00
#
_symmetry.space_group_name_H-M   'P 1'
#
loop_
_entity.id
_entity.type
_entity.pdbx_description
1 polymer ?
#
loop_
_entity_poly.entity_id
_entity_poly.type
_entity_poly.pdbx_seq_one_letter_code
_entity_poly.pdbx_strand_id
1 'polypeptide(L)'
;MPPYHKCDHDFTLEPERLLEHTFIHIPGIGPKTEKRIWESGIYTWQDFLKADCVIINPSKDRMIRYELERSLRHRDEIRFFQNRLSSDQIWRLFQDFRDRAVYLDIETSGGFQGVDEITVIGLYDGDSVFTFVNGRNLEEFEIAIASYELVITFNGSTFDLPFIRRWFPHIHLPPAHIDLRFVLNRLGYNGGLK
;
A
#
# COMPACT_ATOMS: atom_id res chain seq x y z
N MET A 1 -21.52 -44.85 -16.04
CA MET A 1 -20.92 -43.69 -15.35
C MET A 1 -19.51 -43.52 -15.88
N PRO A 2 -19.19 -42.44 -16.60
CA PRO A 2 -17.82 -42.17 -17.03
C PRO A 2 -16.99 -41.57 -15.88
N PRO A 3 -15.67 -41.77 -15.86
CA PRO A 3 -14.81 -41.33 -14.77
C PRO A 3 -14.57 -39.82 -14.81
N TYR A 4 -14.47 -39.21 -13.63
CA TYR A 4 -14.08 -37.82 -13.43
C TYR A 4 -12.67 -37.58 -14.00
N HIS A 5 -12.57 -36.72 -15.00
CA HIS A 5 -11.30 -36.13 -15.41
C HIS A 5 -10.84 -35.16 -14.31
N LYS A 6 -9.66 -35.41 -13.73
CA LYS A 6 -8.91 -34.40 -12.99
C LYS A 6 -8.41 -33.38 -14.00
N CYS A 7 -8.74 -32.11 -13.81
CA CYS A 7 -8.04 -31.03 -14.49
C CYS A 7 -6.65 -30.92 -13.86
N ASP A 8 -5.63 -31.31 -14.61
CA ASP A 8 -4.26 -30.97 -14.31
C ASP A 8 -4.09 -29.47 -14.59
N HIS A 9 -3.94 -28.69 -13.51
CA HIS A 9 -3.55 -27.29 -13.61
C HIS A 9 -2.02 -27.21 -13.51
N ASP A 10 -1.39 -26.89 -14.64
CA ASP A 10 0.00 -26.48 -14.72
C ASP A 10 0.16 -25.18 -13.92
N PHE A 11 0.90 -25.24 -12.81
CA PHE A 11 1.02 -24.15 -11.84
C PHE A 11 2.22 -23.29 -12.21
N THR A 12 2.03 -22.35 -13.14
CA THR A 12 2.95 -21.21 -13.25
C THR A 12 2.67 -20.28 -12.09
N LEU A 13 3.59 -20.20 -11.13
CA LEU A 13 3.54 -19.25 -10.01
C LEU A 13 3.72 -17.82 -10.56
N GLU A 14 2.65 -17.24 -11.07
CA GLU A 14 2.51 -15.79 -11.13
C GLU A 14 2.71 -15.25 -9.70
N PRO A 15 3.45 -14.15 -9.51
CA PRO A 15 3.62 -13.58 -8.19
C PRO A 15 2.24 -13.29 -7.59
N GLU A 16 1.93 -13.91 -6.45
CA GLU A 16 0.65 -13.72 -5.78
C GLU A 16 0.43 -12.21 -5.55
N ARG A 17 -0.73 -11.71 -5.94
CA ARG A 17 -1.10 -10.29 -5.81
C ARG A 17 -1.95 -10.12 -4.57
N LEU A 18 -1.43 -9.51 -3.52
CA LEU A 18 -2.15 -9.34 -2.26
C LEU A 18 -3.48 -8.61 -2.45
N LEU A 19 -3.51 -7.64 -3.38
CA LEU A 19 -4.73 -6.93 -3.71
C LEU A 19 -5.84 -7.86 -4.21
N GLU A 20 -5.51 -8.85 -5.04
CA GLU A 20 -6.49 -9.80 -5.57
C GLU A 20 -7.08 -10.71 -4.48
N HIS A 21 -6.48 -10.75 -3.28
CA HIS A 21 -6.95 -11.53 -2.14
C HIS A 21 -7.74 -10.72 -1.10
N THR A 22 -7.95 -9.42 -1.32
CA THR A 22 -8.72 -8.55 -0.40
C THR A 22 -9.95 -7.96 -1.08
N PHE A 23 -11.01 -7.75 -0.31
CA PHE A 23 -12.25 -7.12 -0.78
C PHE A 23 -12.52 -5.78 -0.07
N ILE A 24 -11.63 -5.36 0.85
CA ILE A 24 -11.84 -4.19 1.71
C ILE A 24 -11.89 -2.88 0.93
N HIS A 25 -11.25 -2.78 -0.23
CA HIS A 25 -11.31 -1.57 -1.06
C HIS A 25 -12.69 -1.36 -1.70
N ILE A 26 -13.58 -2.35 -1.65
CA ILE A 26 -14.94 -2.25 -2.17
C ILE A 26 -15.83 -1.49 -1.16
N PRO A 27 -16.52 -0.41 -1.58
CA PRO A 27 -17.41 0.32 -0.69
C PRO A 27 -18.44 -0.58 0.02
N GLY A 28 -18.51 -0.48 1.35
CA GLY A 28 -19.44 -1.28 2.17
C GLY A 28 -18.92 -2.70 2.50
N ILE A 29 -17.66 -3.00 2.20
CA ILE A 29 -16.97 -4.21 2.66
C ILE A 29 -15.92 -3.82 3.71
N GLY A 30 -16.16 -4.22 4.96
CA GLY A 30 -15.19 -4.12 6.03
C GLY A 30 -14.58 -5.49 6.39
N PRO A 31 -13.61 -5.53 7.33
CA PRO A 31 -12.90 -6.75 7.71
C PRO A 31 -13.82 -7.93 8.09
N LYS A 32 -14.94 -7.66 8.77
CA LYS A 32 -15.93 -8.70 9.11
C LYS A 32 -16.60 -9.33 7.88
N THR A 33 -16.89 -8.52 6.87
CA THR A 33 -17.51 -9.01 5.63
C THR A 33 -16.49 -9.74 4.78
N GLU A 34 -15.29 -9.20 4.64
CA GLU A 34 -14.17 -9.88 3.95
C GLU A 34 -13.89 -11.26 4.55
N LYS A 35 -13.80 -11.35 5.88
CA LYS A 35 -13.60 -12.63 6.56
C LYS A 35 -14.69 -13.66 6.21
N ARG A 36 -15.95 -13.23 6.15
CA ARG A 36 -17.08 -14.11 5.77
C ARG A 36 -16.97 -14.59 4.31
N ILE A 37 -16.47 -13.74 3.42
CA ILE A 37 -16.20 -14.13 2.02
C ILE A 37 -15.13 -15.23 2.01
N TRP A 38 -14.02 -15.04 2.72
CA TRP A 38 -12.97 -16.07 2.83
C TRP A 38 -13.45 -17.36 3.50
N GLU A 39 -14.27 -17.27 4.55
CA GLU A 39 -14.86 -18.44 5.23
C GLU A 39 -15.81 -19.24 4.31
N SER A 40 -16.28 -18.64 3.20
CA SER A 40 -17.06 -19.33 2.17
C SER A 40 -16.22 -20.03 1.09
N GLY A 41 -14.88 -20.01 1.23
CA GLY A 41 -13.95 -20.61 0.26
C GLY A 41 -13.61 -19.70 -0.92
N ILE A 42 -13.98 -18.42 -0.86
CA ILE A 42 -13.70 -17.42 -1.89
C ILE A 42 -12.52 -16.58 -1.43
N TYR A 43 -11.32 -16.83 -1.97
CA TYR A 43 -10.09 -16.20 -1.50
C TYR A 43 -9.61 -15.08 -2.42
N THR A 44 -9.93 -15.16 -3.70
CA THR A 44 -9.51 -14.19 -4.72
C THR A 44 -10.69 -13.48 -5.38
N TRP A 45 -10.40 -12.36 -6.07
CA TRP A 45 -11.37 -11.70 -6.93
C TRP A 45 -11.93 -12.65 -7.99
N GLN A 46 -11.07 -13.49 -8.58
CA GLN A 46 -11.43 -14.45 -9.62
C GLN A 46 -12.32 -15.57 -9.05
N ASP A 47 -12.08 -16.02 -7.82
CA ASP A 47 -12.99 -16.97 -7.14
C ASP A 47 -14.39 -16.37 -7.03
N PHE A 48 -14.48 -15.10 -6.59
CA PHE A 48 -15.78 -14.41 -6.44
C PHE A 48 -16.48 -14.25 -7.80
N LEU A 49 -15.73 -13.87 -8.84
CA LEU A 49 -16.27 -13.64 -10.19
C LEU A 49 -16.71 -14.96 -10.86
N LYS A 50 -16.03 -16.08 -10.61
CA LYS A 50 -16.37 -17.40 -11.16
C LYS A 50 -17.43 -18.15 -10.38
N ALA A 51 -17.74 -17.74 -9.14
CA ALA A 51 -18.74 -18.41 -8.33
C ALA A 51 -20.13 -18.32 -8.98
N ASP A 52 -20.77 -19.47 -9.18
CA ASP A 52 -22.14 -19.58 -9.73
C ASP A 52 -23.24 -19.52 -8.64
N CYS A 53 -22.84 -19.38 -7.37
CA CYS A 53 -23.74 -19.30 -6.23
C CYS A 53 -23.79 -17.89 -5.62
N VAL A 54 -24.79 -17.67 -4.75
CA VAL A 54 -24.87 -16.46 -3.91
C VAL A 54 -23.95 -16.64 -2.70
N ILE A 55 -22.99 -15.72 -2.53
CA ILE A 55 -21.98 -15.73 -1.48
C ILE A 55 -22.49 -14.97 -0.24
N ILE A 56 -23.02 -13.75 -0.43
CA ILE A 56 -23.56 -12.95 0.68
C ILE A 56 -25.07 -12.78 0.53
N ASN A 57 -25.49 -12.08 -0.53
CA ASN A 57 -26.89 -11.95 -0.96
C ASN A 57 -26.92 -11.40 -2.39
N PRO A 58 -28.02 -11.59 -3.15
CA PRO A 58 -28.04 -11.27 -4.58
C PRO A 58 -27.74 -9.80 -4.91
N SER A 59 -28.15 -8.85 -4.08
CA SER A 59 -27.91 -7.43 -4.33
C SER A 59 -26.45 -7.06 -4.09
N LYS A 60 -25.90 -7.52 -2.96
CA LYS A 60 -24.52 -7.23 -2.56
C LYS A 60 -23.51 -7.91 -3.49
N ASP A 61 -23.78 -9.14 -3.90
CA ASP A 61 -22.90 -9.89 -4.81
C ASP A 61 -22.83 -9.21 -6.19
N ARG A 62 -23.95 -8.68 -6.71
CA ARG A 62 -23.94 -7.89 -7.95
C ARG A 62 -23.08 -6.64 -7.83
N MET A 63 -23.18 -5.91 -6.71
CA MET A 63 -22.35 -4.74 -6.44
C MET A 63 -20.86 -5.11 -6.36
N ILE A 64 -20.53 -6.19 -5.63
CA ILE A 64 -19.15 -6.68 -5.51
C ILE A 64 -18.60 -7.05 -6.89
N ARG A 65 -19.33 -7.82 -7.71
CA ARG A 65 -18.87 -8.19 -9.06
C ARG A 65 -18.56 -6.97 -9.93
N TYR A 66 -19.44 -5.96 -9.92
CA TYR A 66 -19.20 -4.71 -10.63
C TYR A 66 -17.94 -3.98 -10.15
N GLU A 67 -17.72 -3.88 -8.83
CA GLU A 67 -16.52 -3.25 -8.28
C GLU A 67 -15.25 -4.07 -8.52
N LEU A 68 -15.33 -5.40 -8.55
CA LEU A 68 -14.22 -6.28 -8.91
C LEU A 68 -13.80 -6.12 -10.37
N GLU A 69 -14.76 -6.03 -11.30
CA GLU A 69 -14.46 -5.73 -12.71
C GLU A 69 -13.74 -4.38 -12.87
N ARG A 70 -14.11 -3.37 -12.07
CA ARG A 70 -13.37 -2.09 -12.01
C ARG A 70 -11.98 -2.28 -11.43
N SER A 71 -11.86 -3.04 -10.36
CA SER A 71 -10.59 -3.31 -9.68
C SER A 71 -9.60 -4.00 -10.62
N LEU A 72 -10.06 -4.96 -11.43
CA LEU A 72 -9.24 -5.61 -12.46
C LEU A 72 -8.72 -4.62 -13.52
N ARG A 73 -9.53 -3.64 -13.94
CA ARG A 73 -9.10 -2.62 -14.92
C ARG A 73 -8.06 -1.66 -14.36
N HIS A 74 -8.11 -1.38 -13.06
CA HIS A 74 -7.22 -0.43 -12.38
C HIS A 74 -6.16 -1.10 -11.50
N ARG A 75 -5.93 -2.41 -11.67
CA ARG A 75 -5.12 -3.21 -10.75
C ARG A 75 -3.68 -2.71 -10.57
N ASP A 76 -3.14 -2.04 -11.59
CA ASP A 76 -1.78 -1.50 -11.60
C ASP A 76 -1.72 -0.01 -11.20
N GLU A 77 -2.87 0.62 -10.90
CA GLU A 77 -3.00 2.04 -10.56
C GLU A 77 -3.14 2.28 -9.05
N ILE A 78 -2.07 2.66 -8.36
CA ILE A 78 -2.08 2.78 -6.89
C ILE A 78 -3.14 3.77 -6.37
N ARG A 79 -3.38 4.86 -7.11
CA ARG A 79 -4.33 5.92 -6.76
C ARG A 79 -5.77 5.38 -6.71
N PHE A 80 -6.09 4.35 -7.49
CA PHE A 80 -7.40 3.71 -7.43
C PHE A 80 -7.62 3.11 -6.04
N PHE A 81 -6.65 2.36 -5.52
CA PHE A 81 -6.76 1.68 -4.23
C PHE A 81 -6.49 2.58 -3.03
N GLN A 82 -5.53 3.51 -3.13
CA GLN A 82 -5.20 4.43 -2.05
C GLN A 82 -6.40 5.27 -1.61
N ASN A 83 -7.26 5.69 -2.55
CA ASN A 83 -8.48 6.43 -2.24
C ASN A 83 -9.61 5.56 -1.65
N ARG A 84 -9.44 4.24 -1.62
CA ARG A 84 -10.46 3.27 -1.23
C ARG A 84 -10.10 2.46 0.02
N LEU A 85 -8.82 2.40 0.36
CA LEU A 85 -8.33 1.77 1.58
C LEU A 85 -8.25 2.80 2.71
N SER A 86 -8.68 2.42 3.91
CA SER A 86 -8.41 3.19 5.11
C SER A 86 -6.91 3.14 5.46
N SER A 87 -6.44 4.10 6.24
CA SER A 87 -5.04 4.19 6.66
C SER A 87 -4.53 2.92 7.35
N ASP A 88 -5.39 2.18 8.04
CA ASP A 88 -5.03 0.91 8.68
C ASP A 88 -5.05 -0.31 7.75
N GLN A 89 -5.48 -0.14 6.50
CA GLN A 89 -5.53 -1.19 5.47
C GLN A 89 -4.60 -0.88 4.30
N ILE A 90 -3.97 0.30 4.27
CA ILE A 90 -3.08 0.75 3.20
C ILE A 90 -1.85 -0.15 3.01
N TRP A 91 -1.44 -0.86 4.06
CA TRP A 91 -0.34 -1.84 4.01
C TRP A 91 -0.58 -2.96 2.98
N ARG A 92 -1.83 -3.22 2.61
CA ARG A 92 -2.19 -4.20 1.58
C ARG A 92 -1.69 -3.83 0.18
N LEU A 93 -1.30 -2.58 -0.05
CA LEU A 93 -0.67 -2.15 -1.30
C LEU A 93 0.76 -2.66 -1.45
N PHE A 94 1.44 -3.01 -0.35
CA PHE A 94 2.89 -3.19 -0.36
C PHE A 94 3.35 -4.24 -1.36
N GLN A 95 2.71 -5.41 -1.41
CA GLN A 95 3.15 -6.52 -2.26
C GLN A 95 3.03 -6.18 -3.76
N ASP A 96 1.91 -5.57 -4.16
CA ASP A 96 1.60 -5.24 -5.54
C ASP A 96 2.34 -4.01 -6.09
N PHE A 97 2.85 -3.16 -5.21
CA PHE A 97 3.52 -1.90 -5.56
C PHE A 97 4.96 -1.80 -5.01
N ARG A 98 5.55 -2.93 -4.59
CA ARG A 98 6.88 -2.96 -3.95
C ARG A 98 7.97 -2.42 -4.87
N ASP A 99 7.89 -2.74 -6.16
CA ASP A 99 8.80 -2.30 -7.22
C ASP A 99 8.79 -0.79 -7.46
N ARG A 100 7.73 -0.10 -6.99
CA ARG A 100 7.57 1.34 -7.08
C ARG A 100 7.54 2.00 -5.69
N ALA A 101 8.04 1.28 -4.67
CA ALA A 101 8.09 1.76 -3.30
C ALA A 101 9.46 2.35 -2.95
N VAL A 102 9.47 3.27 -1.99
CA VAL A 102 10.70 3.83 -1.43
C VAL A 102 10.57 4.00 0.08
N TYR A 103 11.60 3.58 0.80
CA TYR A 103 11.76 3.82 2.23
C TYR A 103 12.39 5.19 2.42
N LEU A 104 11.76 6.03 3.24
CA LEU A 104 12.17 7.41 3.49
C LEU A 104 12.39 7.65 4.99
N ASP A 105 13.47 8.34 5.31
CA ASP A 105 13.80 8.83 6.65
C ASP A 105 14.53 10.19 6.54
N ILE A 106 14.35 11.07 7.53
CA ILE A 106 15.04 12.36 7.60
C ILE A 106 15.83 12.52 8.89
N GLU A 107 16.96 13.23 8.78
CA GLU A 107 17.66 13.77 9.94
C GLU A 107 17.48 15.30 9.97
N THR A 108 17.32 15.84 11.18
CA THR A 108 17.11 17.27 11.39
C THR A 108 18.15 17.85 12.34
N SER A 109 18.29 19.18 12.37
CA SER A 109 19.21 19.88 13.26
C SER A 109 18.86 19.78 14.76
N GLY A 110 17.74 19.14 15.11
CA GLY A 110 17.28 18.99 16.49
C GLY A 110 16.86 20.31 17.16
N GLY A 111 16.54 21.34 16.37
CA GLY A 111 15.90 22.57 16.85
C GLY A 111 16.81 23.57 17.56
N PHE A 112 18.09 23.69 17.17
CA PHE A 112 18.94 24.76 17.68
C PHE A 112 18.34 26.13 17.30
N GLN A 113 18.03 26.96 18.30
CA GLN A 113 17.39 28.28 18.16
C GLN A 113 15.94 28.29 17.61
N GLY A 114 15.23 27.16 17.67
CA GLY A 114 13.82 27.10 17.25
C GLY A 114 13.62 27.04 15.72
N VAL A 115 14.71 26.88 14.96
CA VAL A 115 14.68 26.59 13.53
C VAL A 115 15.07 25.12 13.35
N ASP A 116 14.08 24.31 12.99
CA ASP A 116 14.32 22.92 12.60
C ASP A 116 14.63 22.87 11.11
N GLU A 117 15.87 22.56 10.77
CA GLU A 117 16.32 22.36 9.40
C GLU A 117 16.45 20.88 9.09
N ILE A 118 16.10 20.49 7.87
CA ILE A 118 16.44 19.17 7.34
C ILE A 118 17.94 19.19 7.07
N THR A 119 18.70 18.27 7.68
CA THR A 119 20.14 18.13 7.43
C THR A 119 20.41 17.09 6.36
N VAL A 120 19.67 15.98 6.40
CA VAL A 120 19.80 14.85 5.47
C VAL A 120 18.42 14.24 5.20
N ILE A 121 18.19 13.83 3.95
CA ILE A 121 17.11 12.91 3.57
C ILE A 121 17.74 11.66 3.00
N GLY A 122 17.30 10.50 3.51
CA GLY A 122 17.66 9.19 2.98
C GLY A 122 16.50 8.56 2.22
N LEU A 123 16.80 7.99 1.06
CA LEU A 123 15.91 7.09 0.34
C LEU A 123 16.56 5.73 0.13
N TYR A 124 15.76 4.67 0.22
CA TYR A 124 16.16 3.33 -0.17
C TYR A 124 15.01 2.69 -0.95
N ASP A 125 15.26 2.22 -2.18
CA ASP A 125 14.24 1.67 -3.08
C ASP A 125 14.14 0.13 -3.04
N GLY A 126 14.96 -0.51 -2.21
CA GLY A 126 15.14 -1.97 -2.18
C GLY A 126 16.47 -2.43 -2.77
N ASP A 127 17.10 -1.62 -3.62
CA ASP A 127 18.36 -1.93 -4.29
C ASP A 127 19.46 -0.91 -3.96
N SER A 128 19.13 0.38 -4.04
CA SER A 128 20.06 1.50 -3.94
C SER A 128 19.67 2.47 -2.84
N VAL A 129 20.70 3.03 -2.18
CA VAL A 129 20.54 4.11 -1.21
C VAL A 129 20.87 5.44 -1.89
N PHE A 130 19.96 6.40 -1.75
CA PHE A 130 20.16 7.78 -2.18
C PHE A 130 20.19 8.67 -0.95
N THR A 131 21.14 9.62 -0.93
CA THR A 131 21.32 10.52 0.21
C THR A 131 21.40 11.95 -0.30
N PHE A 132 20.56 12.80 0.29
CA PHE A 132 20.42 14.21 -0.07
C PHE A 132 20.81 15.04 1.14
N VAL A 133 21.86 15.85 1.01
CA VAL A 133 22.46 16.59 2.13
C VAL A 133 22.25 18.09 1.92
N ASN A 134 21.79 18.77 2.98
CA ASN A 134 21.59 20.21 2.98
C ASN A 134 22.88 20.95 2.61
N GLY A 135 22.76 21.94 1.72
CA GLY A 135 23.87 22.71 1.18
C GLY A 135 24.76 21.95 0.18
N ARG A 136 24.38 20.73 -0.24
CA ARG A 136 25.10 19.94 -1.24
C ARG A 136 24.25 19.54 -2.42
N ASN A 137 23.13 18.86 -2.16
CA ASN A 137 22.26 18.31 -3.22
C ASN A 137 20.81 18.09 -2.73
N LEU A 138 20.38 18.79 -1.69
CA LEU A 138 19.08 18.53 -1.04
C LEU A 138 17.90 18.76 -1.98
N GLU A 139 18.00 19.75 -2.84
CA GLU A 139 17.07 20.07 -3.93
C GLU A 139 16.85 18.95 -4.95
N GLU A 140 17.79 18.01 -5.12
CA GLU A 140 17.62 16.86 -6.01
C GLU A 140 16.58 15.86 -5.48
N PHE A 141 16.24 15.93 -4.19
CA PHE A 141 15.26 15.07 -3.54
C PHE A 141 13.87 15.18 -4.19
N GLU A 142 13.40 16.38 -4.54
CA GLU A 142 12.06 16.59 -5.12
C GLU A 142 11.88 15.83 -6.44
N ILE A 143 12.95 15.73 -7.23
CA ILE A 143 12.96 14.98 -8.48
C ILE A 143 13.01 13.48 -8.18
N ALA A 144 13.89 13.06 -7.27
CA ALA A 144 14.07 11.64 -6.93
C ALA A 144 12.81 11.02 -6.33
N ILE A 145 12.13 11.71 -5.41
CA ILE A 145 10.96 11.14 -4.73
C ILE A 145 9.74 11.00 -5.66
N ALA A 146 9.68 11.81 -6.72
CA ALA A 146 8.56 11.83 -7.66
C ALA A 146 8.48 10.60 -8.58
N SER A 147 9.54 9.79 -8.69
CA SER A 147 9.53 8.55 -9.47
C SER A 147 8.82 7.38 -8.78
N TYR A 148 8.47 7.52 -7.50
CA TYR A 148 7.87 6.45 -6.71
C TYR A 148 6.36 6.65 -6.53
N GLU A 149 5.65 5.52 -6.36
CA GLU A 149 4.21 5.50 -6.14
C GLU A 149 3.84 5.28 -4.67
N LEU A 150 4.72 4.62 -3.91
CA LEU A 150 4.49 4.26 -2.51
C LEU A 150 5.66 4.71 -1.65
N VAL A 151 5.43 5.61 -0.69
CA VAL A 151 6.43 5.94 0.33
C VAL A 151 6.20 5.10 1.58
N ILE A 152 7.28 4.59 2.18
CA ILE A 152 7.27 3.82 3.42
C ILE A 152 8.14 4.55 4.43
N THR A 153 7.60 4.80 5.62
CA THR A 153 8.36 5.48 6.69
C THR A 153 8.14 4.78 8.03
N PHE A 154 8.94 5.13 9.03
CA PHE A 154 8.64 4.85 10.42
C PHE A 154 8.29 6.16 11.14
N ASN A 155 7.04 6.32 11.59
CA ASN A 155 6.55 7.55 12.24
C ASN A 155 6.50 8.80 11.35
N GLY A 156 6.74 8.66 10.05
CA GLY A 156 6.79 9.80 9.14
C GLY A 156 5.47 10.51 8.89
N SER A 157 4.33 9.92 9.26
CA SER A 157 3.04 10.65 9.21
C SER A 157 3.03 11.85 10.16
N THR A 158 3.74 11.74 11.29
CA THR A 158 3.73 12.75 12.36
C THR A 158 4.98 13.62 12.36
N PHE A 159 6.03 13.19 11.67
CA PHE A 159 7.34 13.84 11.70
C PHE A 159 7.87 14.13 10.29
N ASP A 160 8.35 13.11 9.57
CA ASP A 160 9.07 13.25 8.30
C ASP A 160 8.28 14.01 7.23
N LEU A 161 7.08 13.54 6.87
CA LEU A 161 6.29 14.11 5.78
C LEU A 161 5.80 15.53 6.09
N PRO A 162 5.33 15.86 7.32
CA PRO A 162 5.07 17.25 7.70
C PRO A 162 6.31 18.16 7.56
N PHE A 163 7.49 17.71 7.99
CA PHE A 163 8.73 18.48 7.89
C PHE A 163 9.14 18.70 6.43
N ILE A 164 9.09 17.65 5.61
CA ILE A 164 9.38 17.72 4.18
C ILE A 164 8.44 18.71 3.48
N ARG A 165 7.13 18.66 3.75
CA ARG A 165 6.16 19.60 3.15
C ARG A 165 6.40 21.05 3.55
N ARG A 166 6.91 21.29 4.77
CA ARG A 166 7.30 22.64 5.21
C ARG A 166 8.56 23.12 4.51
N TRP A 167 9.53 22.23 4.31
CA TRP A 167 10.80 22.55 3.64
C TRP A 167 10.65 22.73 2.14
N PHE A 168 9.83 21.90 1.49
CA PHE A 168 9.54 21.93 0.06
C PHE A 168 8.04 22.20 -0.19
N PRO A 169 7.61 23.48 -0.25
CA PRO A 169 6.19 23.83 -0.31
C PRO A 169 5.42 23.31 -1.54
N HIS A 170 6.13 22.95 -2.61
CA HIS A 170 5.55 22.50 -3.88
C HIS A 170 5.83 21.03 -4.20
N ILE A 171 6.32 20.27 -3.22
CA ILE A 171 6.71 18.88 -3.44
C ILE A 171 5.54 17.99 -3.80
N HIS A 172 5.78 17.11 -4.78
CA HIS A 172 4.88 16.03 -5.15
C HIS A 172 5.35 14.73 -4.49
N LEU A 173 4.74 14.41 -3.34
CA LEU A 173 5.00 13.13 -2.66
C LEU A 173 4.24 11.97 -3.33
N PRO A 174 4.75 10.72 -3.16
CA PRO A 174 4.08 9.53 -3.67
C PRO A 174 2.63 9.47 -3.19
N PRO A 175 1.68 9.03 -4.06
CA PRO A 175 0.26 9.03 -3.75
C PRO A 175 -0.13 8.17 -2.55
N ALA A 176 0.59 7.09 -2.28
CA ALA A 176 0.33 6.20 -1.17
C ALA A 176 1.46 6.26 -0.13
N HIS A 177 1.09 6.08 1.13
CA HIS A 177 2.01 6.08 2.26
C HIS A 177 1.69 4.94 3.22
N ILE A 178 2.69 4.13 3.53
CA ILE A 178 2.66 3.17 4.65
C ILE A 178 3.55 3.70 5.77
N ASP A 179 2.96 3.97 6.93
CA ASP A 179 3.71 4.29 8.14
C ASP A 179 3.78 3.06 9.04
N LEU A 180 4.99 2.51 9.13
CA LEU A 180 5.27 1.28 9.86
C LEU A 180 4.98 1.42 11.36
N ARG A 181 5.08 2.60 11.96
CA ARG A 181 4.77 2.80 13.38
C ARG A 181 3.32 2.38 13.68
N PHE A 182 2.37 2.78 12.84
CA PHE A 182 0.95 2.46 13.05
C PHE A 182 0.63 1.02 12.67
N VAL A 183 1.27 0.47 11.63
CA VAL A 183 1.12 -0.94 11.25
C VAL A 183 1.62 -1.85 12.37
N LEU A 184 2.82 -1.61 12.88
CA LEU A 184 3.46 -2.40 13.92
C LEU A 184 2.76 -2.29 15.28
N ASN A 185 2.29 -1.09 15.65
CA ASN A 185 1.50 -0.88 16.86
C ASN A 185 0.26 -1.79 16.91
N ARG A 186 -0.43 -1.98 15.77
CA ARG A 186 -1.59 -2.86 15.68
C ARG A 186 -1.25 -4.34 15.81
N LEU A 187 -0.02 -4.72 15.52
CA LEU A 187 0.52 -6.07 15.73
C LEU A 187 1.03 -6.27 17.16
N GLY A 188 0.96 -5.25 18.02
CA GLY A 188 1.43 -5.29 19.41
C GLY A 188 2.87 -4.85 19.60
N TYR A 189 3.58 -4.45 18.54
CA TYR A 189 4.94 -3.92 18.63
C TYR A 189 4.93 -2.42 18.92
N ASN A 190 5.50 -2.03 20.05
CA ASN A 190 5.55 -0.65 20.53
C ASN A 190 7.00 -0.23 20.74
N GLY A 191 7.32 1.03 20.45
CA GLY A 191 8.66 1.59 20.64
C GLY A 191 9.07 2.54 19.51
N GLY A 192 10.30 3.02 19.61
CA GLY A 192 10.97 3.72 18.51
C GLY A 192 11.57 2.74 17.50
N LEU A 193 12.07 3.26 16.39
CA LEU A 193 12.88 2.50 15.43
C LEU A 193 14.26 2.14 16.02
N LYS A 194 14.73 2.95 16.98
CA LYS A 194 16.03 2.88 17.65
C LYS A 194 15.87 2.31 19.07
#